data_AF-A0A165QE77-F1
#
_entry.id   AF-A0A165QE77-F1
#
_cell.length_a   1.000
_cell.length_b   1.000
_cell.length_c   1.000
_cell.angle_alpha   90.00
_cell.angle_beta   90.00
_cell.angle_gamma   90.00
#
_symmetry.space_group_name_H-M   'P 1'
#
loop_
_entity.id
_entity.type
_entity.pdbx_description
1 polymer ?
#
loop_
_entity_poly.entity_id
_entity_poly.type
_entity_poly.pdbx_seq_one_letter_code
_entity_poly.pdbx_strand_id
1 'polypeptide(L)'
;MNFLTKETVWRDFATLGLGSTTEHKPVKAEIRAYLGQLEIGSTLGAVIVKTKAELDTITNKPDYTPAIVGADTNHTLSGYYQWLGGTWNYVRDLADSITRLIDIDGTGNAIRAKLRLGVSLSAVEFAVFVPIANNSGAVTIKVDDVLLPIRNGLGNELDPDDLQAGYPAMLTVIEGQDGYVLLNPANVEAVVLAAKQAAIDASGQAQSAREAAEQALSNLETAVEQASELAFQRFNKIYLGEFNVDPSEDNQGGPLKDGMLFFHTVAKKVKVYSEDEVGWLLATPDTSDFFHKSNNLSDLLSKSAARSNLGLGAIAILSKISGGNINSRTIPGSKLQQDTVTDAEINSAILNNLKNRPQVVALYSDIGDDASFNLTRSGGTYTFETPQPDTSYVVDAIGQRTVQGNLSYVNIIGLSTKSKASFSLSGLRMNSSGVISGLSGKIDVIVYRVAN
;
A
#
# COMPACT_ATOMS: atom_id res chain seq x y z
N MET A 1 -20.72 -68.56 15.91
CA MET A 1 -21.16 -69.76 16.64
C MET A 1 -20.18 -69.94 17.79
N ASN A 2 -20.61 -69.83 19.05
CA ASN A 2 -19.68 -70.00 20.16
C ASN A 2 -19.20 -71.45 20.17
N PHE A 3 -17.88 -71.65 20.11
CA PHE A 3 -17.28 -72.97 20.21
C PHE A 3 -17.52 -73.49 21.62
N LEU A 4 -18.15 -74.68 21.74
CA LEU A 4 -18.48 -75.26 23.03
C LEU A 4 -17.40 -76.29 23.37
N THR A 5 -16.80 -76.17 24.55
CA THR A 5 -15.84 -77.17 25.05
C THR A 5 -16.53 -78.12 26.02
N LYS A 6 -15.97 -79.33 26.20
CA LYS A 6 -16.47 -80.26 27.22
C LYS A 6 -16.48 -79.62 28.61
N GLU A 7 -15.47 -78.79 28.92
CA GLU A 7 -15.36 -78.07 30.19
C GLU A 7 -16.45 -77.03 30.33
N THR A 8 -16.87 -76.38 29.23
CA THR A 8 -17.95 -75.38 29.29
C THR A 8 -19.30 -76.06 29.47
N VAL A 9 -19.53 -77.16 28.76
CA VAL A 9 -20.81 -77.87 28.75
C VAL A 9 -20.99 -78.65 30.04
N TRP A 10 -19.94 -79.34 30.52
CA TRP A 10 -19.89 -80.19 31.73
C TRP A 10 -19.11 -79.61 32.91
N ARG A 11 -19.04 -78.28 33.05
CA ARG A 11 -18.46 -77.65 34.24
C ARG A 11 -19.17 -78.08 35.53
N ASP A 12 -18.47 -78.02 36.64
CA ASP A 12 -19.01 -78.34 37.96
C ASP A 12 -19.93 -77.21 38.51
N PHE A 13 -19.60 -75.95 38.20
CA PHE A 13 -20.28 -74.76 38.74
C PHE A 13 -20.84 -73.84 37.66
N ALA A 14 -21.91 -73.10 37.99
CA ALA A 14 -22.72 -72.31 37.05
C ALA A 14 -21.87 -71.34 36.22
N THR A 15 -20.78 -70.83 36.79
CA THR A 15 -19.72 -70.15 36.05
C THR A 15 -18.45 -70.99 36.05
N LEU A 16 -17.90 -71.26 34.85
CA LEU A 16 -16.67 -72.06 34.69
C LEU A 16 -15.52 -71.43 35.47
N GLY A 17 -14.93 -72.19 36.39
CA GLY A 17 -13.80 -71.77 37.22
C GLY A 17 -14.16 -70.98 38.49
N LEU A 18 -15.45 -70.85 38.84
CA LEU A 18 -15.88 -70.09 40.00
C LEU A 18 -16.69 -70.95 40.99
N GLY A 19 -15.99 -71.54 41.97
CA GLY A 19 -16.55 -72.47 42.95
C GLY A 19 -17.53 -71.86 43.97
N SER A 20 -17.70 -70.53 43.99
CA SER A 20 -18.70 -69.85 44.80
C SER A 20 -20.08 -69.78 44.14
N THR A 21 -20.21 -70.22 42.89
CA THR A 21 -21.50 -70.25 42.20
C THR A 21 -22.23 -71.58 42.41
N THR A 22 -23.54 -71.59 42.19
CA THR A 22 -24.34 -72.83 42.32
C THR A 22 -23.86 -73.90 41.35
N GLU A 23 -24.11 -75.18 41.65
CA GLU A 23 -23.79 -76.28 40.73
C GLU A 23 -24.37 -76.04 39.34
N HIS A 24 -23.58 -76.35 38.32
CA HIS A 24 -24.02 -76.23 36.93
C HIS A 24 -24.90 -77.40 36.54
N LYS A 25 -25.97 -77.09 35.81
CA LYS A 25 -26.85 -78.09 35.23
C LYS A 25 -26.66 -78.10 33.71
N PRO A 26 -25.98 -79.11 33.15
CA PRO A 26 -25.96 -79.45 31.73
C PRO A 26 -27.24 -79.10 30.95
N VAL A 27 -27.19 -78.09 30.06
CA VAL A 27 -28.37 -77.66 29.30
C VAL A 27 -28.47 -78.45 28.00
N LYS A 28 -29.58 -79.18 27.80
CA LYS A 28 -29.79 -80.09 26.64
C LYS A 28 -29.51 -79.47 25.27
N ALA A 29 -29.76 -78.17 25.10
CA ALA A 29 -29.44 -77.47 23.87
C ALA A 29 -27.92 -77.35 23.62
N GLU A 30 -27.14 -77.04 24.66
CA GLU A 30 -25.68 -76.95 24.61
C GLU A 30 -25.05 -78.33 24.37
N ILE A 31 -25.61 -79.38 24.98
CA ILE A 31 -25.20 -80.77 24.75
C ILE A 31 -25.30 -81.11 23.27
N ARG A 32 -26.46 -80.85 22.66
CA ARG A 32 -26.71 -81.14 21.24
C ARG A 32 -25.83 -80.29 20.33
N ALA A 33 -25.60 -79.03 20.68
CA ALA A 33 -24.72 -78.17 19.91
C ALA A 33 -23.26 -78.66 19.97
N TYR A 34 -22.78 -79.10 21.14
CA TYR A 34 -21.45 -79.69 21.30
C TYR A 34 -21.31 -81.02 20.55
N LEU A 35 -22.30 -81.92 20.66
CA LEU A 35 -22.32 -83.17 19.90
C LEU A 35 -22.38 -82.92 18.39
N GLY A 36 -23.16 -81.93 17.95
CA GLY A 36 -23.21 -81.51 16.55
C GLY A 36 -21.88 -80.92 16.06
N GLN A 37 -21.14 -80.19 16.91
CA GLN A 37 -19.77 -79.75 16.60
C GLN A 37 -18.82 -80.94 16.43
N LEU A 38 -18.95 -81.98 17.26
CA LEU A 38 -18.17 -83.22 17.12
C LEU A 38 -18.55 -84.01 15.85
N GLU A 39 -19.84 -84.04 15.48
CA GLU A 39 -20.32 -84.67 14.23
C GLU A 39 -19.82 -83.92 12.99
N ILE A 40 -19.88 -82.59 12.98
CA ILE A 40 -19.35 -81.76 11.89
C ILE A 40 -17.82 -81.88 11.81
N GLY A 41 -17.13 -81.86 12.94
CA GLY A 41 -15.69 -82.08 13.02
C GLY A 41 -15.28 -83.45 12.46
N SER A 42 -16.01 -84.51 12.85
CA SER A 42 -15.88 -85.85 12.29
C SER A 42 -16.08 -85.88 10.77
N THR A 43 -17.08 -85.17 10.26
CA THR A 43 -17.40 -85.11 8.82
C THR A 43 -16.34 -84.35 8.02
N LEU A 44 -15.73 -83.31 8.61
CA LEU A 44 -14.64 -82.53 8.00
C LEU A 44 -13.25 -83.14 8.24
N GLY A 45 -13.15 -84.25 8.98
CA GLY A 45 -11.88 -84.84 9.41
C GLY A 45 -11.10 -84.01 10.43
N ALA A 46 -11.69 -82.93 10.95
CA ALA A 46 -11.05 -81.96 11.83
C ALA A 46 -10.68 -82.59 13.18
N VAL A 47 -9.48 -82.27 13.67
CA VAL A 47 -8.98 -82.82 14.94
C VAL A 47 -9.07 -81.77 16.02
N ILE A 48 -9.82 -82.05 17.08
CA ILE A 48 -9.93 -81.16 18.25
C ILE A 48 -9.33 -81.90 19.43
N VAL A 49 -8.28 -81.31 20.01
CA VAL A 49 -7.57 -81.88 21.16
C VAL A 49 -7.33 -80.80 22.21
N LYS A 50 -7.02 -81.23 23.43
CA LYS A 50 -6.72 -80.31 24.52
C LYS A 50 -5.32 -79.74 24.39
N THR A 51 -4.33 -80.60 24.14
CA THR A 51 -2.91 -80.24 24.13
C THR A 51 -2.26 -80.51 22.78
N LYS A 52 -1.16 -79.81 22.47
CA LYS A 52 -0.35 -80.05 21.28
C LYS A 52 0.27 -81.44 21.30
N ALA A 53 0.63 -81.94 22.48
CA ALA A 53 1.11 -83.30 22.66
C ALA A 53 0.07 -84.34 22.21
N GLU A 54 -1.21 -84.15 22.55
CA GLU A 54 -2.30 -85.00 22.05
C GLU A 54 -2.43 -84.89 20.52
N LEU A 55 -2.31 -83.68 19.95
CA LEU A 55 -2.37 -83.48 18.50
C LEU A 55 -1.27 -84.28 17.78
N ASP A 56 -0.05 -84.27 18.32
CA ASP A 56 1.11 -84.92 17.72
C ASP A 56 1.04 -86.45 17.73
N THR A 57 0.21 -87.05 18.61
CA THR A 57 -0.08 -88.49 18.54
C THR A 57 -0.97 -88.87 17.35
N ILE A 58 -1.67 -87.89 16.77
CA ILE A 58 -2.61 -88.10 15.68
C ILE A 58 -1.87 -87.92 14.35
N THR A 59 -1.59 -89.04 13.71
CA THR A 59 -0.86 -89.11 12.43
C THR A 59 -1.76 -89.58 11.29
N ASN A 60 -1.22 -89.58 10.07
CA ASN A 60 -1.88 -90.10 8.85
C ASN A 60 -3.22 -89.42 8.51
N LYS A 61 -3.26 -88.09 8.55
CA LYS A 61 -4.40 -87.31 8.07
C LYS A 61 -4.24 -86.91 6.60
N PRO A 62 -5.34 -86.67 5.87
CA PRO A 62 -5.27 -85.99 4.57
C PRO A 62 -4.61 -84.61 4.72
N ASP A 63 -3.88 -84.18 3.70
CA ASP A 63 -3.36 -82.81 3.68
C ASP A 63 -4.51 -81.80 3.79
N TYR A 64 -4.20 -80.68 4.44
CA TYR A 64 -5.11 -79.59 4.79
C TYR A 64 -6.15 -79.89 5.87
N THR A 65 -6.11 -81.08 6.49
CA THR A 65 -6.96 -81.39 7.64
C THR A 65 -6.77 -80.34 8.74
N PRO A 66 -7.81 -79.62 9.17
CA PRO A 66 -7.68 -78.61 10.20
C PRO A 66 -7.66 -79.25 11.60
N ALA A 67 -6.98 -78.59 12.52
CA ALA A 67 -7.01 -78.97 13.92
C ALA A 67 -7.09 -77.75 14.83
N ILE A 68 -7.57 -77.98 16.05
CA ILE A 68 -7.63 -76.99 17.12
C ILE A 68 -7.00 -77.61 18.36
N VAL A 69 -5.99 -76.92 18.90
CA VAL A 69 -5.48 -77.17 20.24
C VAL A 69 -6.13 -76.15 21.16
N GLY A 70 -7.07 -76.61 21.98
CA GLY A 70 -7.99 -75.70 22.67
C GLY A 70 -7.52 -75.20 24.04
N ALA A 71 -6.61 -75.88 24.73
CA ALA A 71 -6.24 -75.54 26.10
C ALA A 71 -4.92 -76.21 26.54
N ASP A 72 -3.85 -75.98 25.78
CA ASP A 72 -2.51 -76.41 26.18
C ASP A 72 -2.01 -75.59 27.37
N THR A 73 -1.28 -76.21 28.28
CA THR A 73 -0.63 -75.52 29.41
C THR A 73 0.39 -74.48 28.96
N ASN A 74 1.00 -74.68 27.79
CA ASN A 74 1.75 -73.64 27.12
C ASN A 74 0.82 -72.91 26.12
N HIS A 75 0.42 -71.70 26.46
CA HIS A 75 -0.60 -70.95 25.71
C HIS A 75 -0.16 -70.65 24.27
N THR A 76 1.15 -70.54 24.01
CA THR A 76 1.70 -70.37 22.65
C THR A 76 1.44 -71.55 21.73
N LEU A 77 1.10 -72.72 22.29
CA LEU A 77 0.74 -73.92 21.54
C LEU A 77 -0.78 -74.06 21.32
N SER A 78 -1.60 -73.23 21.96
CA SER A 78 -3.05 -73.23 21.76
C SER A 78 -3.39 -72.39 20.53
N GLY A 79 -4.07 -73.00 19.55
CA GLY A 79 -4.28 -72.35 18.26
C GLY A 79 -4.87 -73.28 17.22
N TYR A 80 -5.01 -72.75 16.01
CA TYR A 80 -5.40 -73.50 14.82
C TYR A 80 -4.16 -74.10 14.17
N TYR A 81 -4.27 -75.38 13.85
CA TYR A 81 -3.23 -76.15 13.17
C TYR A 81 -3.77 -76.74 11.87
N GLN A 82 -2.87 -77.15 10.99
CA GLN A 82 -3.20 -77.82 9.74
C GLN A 82 -2.21 -78.94 9.46
N TRP A 83 -2.73 -80.12 9.09
CA TRP A 83 -1.90 -81.23 8.64
C TRP A 83 -1.39 -80.94 7.24
N LEU A 84 -0.06 -80.93 7.06
CA LEU A 84 0.56 -80.75 5.75
C LEU A 84 1.92 -81.43 5.73
N GLY A 85 2.16 -82.27 4.72
CA GLY A 85 3.48 -82.89 4.52
C GLY A 85 3.86 -83.85 5.65
N GLY A 86 2.88 -84.50 6.27
CA GLY A 86 3.09 -85.50 7.30
C GLY A 86 3.26 -84.96 8.73
N THR A 87 3.01 -83.67 8.97
CA THR A 87 3.09 -83.06 10.31
C THR A 87 2.05 -81.97 10.52
N TRP A 88 1.81 -81.60 11.77
CA TRP A 88 0.93 -80.49 12.16
C TRP A 88 1.67 -79.16 12.12
N ASN A 89 1.20 -78.24 11.28
CA ASN A 89 1.73 -76.89 11.15
C ASN A 89 0.83 -75.88 11.85
N TYR A 90 1.41 -74.94 12.59
CA TYR A 90 0.67 -73.84 13.22
C TYR A 90 0.15 -72.87 12.16
N VAL A 91 -1.11 -72.46 12.26
CA VAL A 91 -1.75 -71.53 11.31
C VAL A 91 -1.99 -70.16 11.93
N ARG A 92 -2.64 -70.12 13.11
CA ARG A 92 -2.97 -68.87 13.81
C ARG A 92 -3.44 -69.11 15.25
N ASP A 93 -3.45 -68.05 16.04
CA ASP A 93 -3.98 -68.02 17.41
C ASP A 93 -5.51 -68.24 17.49
N LEU A 94 -5.98 -68.62 18.68
CA LEU A 94 -7.40 -68.57 19.04
C LEU A 94 -7.83 -67.09 19.12
N ALA A 95 -8.97 -66.76 18.50
CA ALA A 95 -9.36 -65.37 18.18
C ALA A 95 -10.02 -64.60 19.36
N ASP A 96 -9.56 -64.81 20.59
CA ASP A 96 -10.14 -64.16 21.77
C ASP A 96 -9.45 -62.82 22.03
N SER A 97 -10.04 -61.72 21.54
CA SER A 97 -9.49 -60.36 21.69
C SER A 97 -9.78 -59.69 23.04
N ILE A 98 -10.72 -60.24 23.82
CA ILE A 98 -11.08 -59.74 25.15
C ILE A 98 -11.01 -60.90 26.14
N THR A 99 -10.30 -60.72 27.24
CA THR A 99 -10.17 -61.74 28.28
C THR A 99 -10.25 -61.18 29.69
N ARG A 100 -10.54 -62.06 30.64
CA ARG A 100 -10.37 -61.78 32.06
C ARG A 100 -9.09 -62.47 32.53
N LEU A 101 -8.20 -61.71 33.15
CA LEU A 101 -7.03 -62.27 33.80
C LEU A 101 -7.44 -63.00 35.07
N ILE A 102 -6.77 -64.13 35.35
CA ILE A 102 -7.03 -65.01 36.49
C ILE A 102 -5.77 -65.13 37.35
N ASP A 103 -5.89 -65.77 38.52
CA ASP A 103 -4.78 -65.98 39.46
C ASP A 103 -4.00 -64.70 39.79
N ILE A 104 -4.72 -63.61 40.10
CA ILE A 104 -4.12 -62.31 40.40
C ILE A 104 -3.40 -62.37 41.76
N ASP A 105 -2.09 -62.08 41.76
CA ASP A 105 -1.27 -61.97 42.97
C ASP A 105 -0.23 -60.84 42.85
N GLY A 106 0.66 -60.72 43.85
CA GLY A 106 1.73 -59.72 43.87
C GLY A 106 1.43 -58.51 44.76
N THR A 107 1.80 -57.31 44.31
CA THR A 107 1.55 -56.03 44.99
C THR A 107 0.84 -55.05 44.06
N GLY A 108 0.40 -53.89 44.57
CA GLY A 108 -0.20 -52.85 43.74
C GLY A 108 0.70 -52.31 42.63
N ASN A 109 2.02 -52.43 42.77
CA ASN A 109 3.01 -51.92 41.80
C ASN A 109 3.66 -53.05 40.97
N ALA A 110 3.50 -54.31 41.37
CA ALA A 110 4.05 -55.47 40.70
C ALA A 110 3.02 -56.61 40.71
N ILE A 111 2.12 -56.55 39.73
CA ILE A 111 1.00 -57.48 39.59
C ILE A 111 1.50 -58.71 38.84
N ARG A 112 1.07 -59.91 39.25
CA ARG A 112 1.19 -61.10 38.41
C ARG A 112 -0.18 -61.68 38.19
N ALA A 113 -0.39 -62.18 36.99
CA ALA A 113 -1.67 -62.67 36.53
C ALA A 113 -1.43 -63.76 35.48
N LYS A 114 -2.45 -64.57 35.24
CA LYS A 114 -2.45 -65.58 34.18
C LYS A 114 -3.58 -65.35 33.20
N LEU A 115 -3.40 -65.85 31.99
CA LEU A 115 -4.50 -65.96 31.04
C LEU A 115 -5.41 -67.13 31.41
N ARG A 116 -6.68 -67.00 31.01
CA ARG A 116 -7.58 -68.15 31.03
C ARG A 116 -7.12 -69.18 30.00
N LEU A 117 -7.30 -70.47 30.30
CA LEU A 117 -7.06 -71.55 29.35
C LEU A 117 -7.80 -71.31 28.04
N GLY A 118 -7.10 -71.49 26.92
CA GLY A 118 -7.62 -71.29 25.57
C GLY A 118 -7.55 -69.86 25.03
N VAL A 119 -6.87 -68.94 25.74
CA VAL A 119 -6.61 -67.58 25.27
C VAL A 119 -5.13 -67.42 24.95
N SER A 120 -4.81 -66.91 23.75
CA SER A 120 -3.45 -66.59 23.33
C SER A 120 -3.14 -65.12 23.64
N LEU A 121 -1.98 -64.85 24.26
CA LEU A 121 -1.60 -63.49 24.65
C LEU A 121 -1.45 -62.55 23.45
N SER A 122 -0.97 -63.05 22.31
CA SER A 122 -0.81 -62.28 21.07
C SER A 122 -2.13 -61.83 20.43
N ALA A 123 -3.25 -62.44 20.82
CA ALA A 123 -4.57 -62.08 20.32
C ALA A 123 -5.31 -61.11 21.26
N VAL A 124 -4.86 -60.92 22.51
CA VAL A 124 -5.56 -60.10 23.50
C VAL A 124 -5.33 -58.61 23.22
N GLU A 125 -6.42 -57.90 22.92
CA GLU A 125 -6.44 -56.44 22.78
C GLU A 125 -6.92 -55.77 24.07
N PHE A 126 -7.88 -56.40 24.77
CA PHE A 126 -8.41 -55.94 26.05
C PHE A 126 -8.35 -57.00 27.13
N ALA A 127 -7.92 -56.61 28.32
CA ALA A 127 -7.88 -57.47 29.49
C ALA A 127 -8.57 -56.81 30.70
N VAL A 128 -9.39 -57.58 31.42
CA VAL A 128 -10.04 -57.12 32.65
C VAL A 128 -9.51 -57.91 33.84
N PHE A 129 -9.23 -57.23 34.95
CA PHE A 129 -8.83 -57.86 36.20
C PHE A 129 -9.29 -57.03 37.41
N VAL A 130 -9.17 -57.58 38.62
CA VAL A 130 -9.43 -56.86 39.87
C VAL A 130 -8.11 -56.80 40.65
N PRO A 131 -7.53 -55.61 40.90
CA PRO A 131 -6.33 -55.47 41.70
C PRO A 131 -6.58 -55.97 43.14
N ILE A 132 -5.53 -56.53 43.75
CA ILE A 132 -5.57 -57.02 45.14
C ILE A 132 -5.05 -55.99 46.15
N ALA A 133 -4.39 -54.93 45.68
CA ALA A 133 -3.83 -53.85 46.48
C ALA A 133 -3.82 -52.55 45.66
N ASN A 134 -3.86 -51.41 46.34
CA ASN A 134 -3.72 -50.11 45.69
C ASN A 134 -2.28 -49.91 45.20
N ASN A 135 -2.11 -49.23 44.06
CA ASN A 135 -0.79 -48.81 43.61
C ASN A 135 -0.34 -47.51 44.31
N SER A 136 0.98 -47.34 44.47
CA SER A 136 1.59 -46.14 45.05
C SER A 136 2.53 -45.40 44.10
N GLY A 137 2.62 -45.85 42.84
CA GLY A 137 3.48 -45.29 41.80
C GLY A 137 3.51 -46.22 40.58
N ALA A 138 4.66 -46.27 39.90
CA ALA A 138 4.88 -47.09 38.70
C ALA A 138 4.41 -48.54 38.88
N VAL A 139 3.62 -49.03 37.93
CA VAL A 139 3.04 -50.37 37.96
C VAL A 139 3.55 -51.23 36.82
N THR A 140 3.86 -52.48 37.12
CA THR A 140 4.12 -53.53 36.14
C THR A 140 3.15 -54.68 36.32
N ILE A 141 2.84 -55.36 35.22
CA ILE A 141 2.04 -56.59 35.22
C ILE A 141 2.75 -57.69 34.47
N LYS A 142 2.94 -58.84 35.12
CA LYS A 142 3.41 -60.07 34.51
C LYS A 142 2.21 -60.94 34.16
N VAL A 143 1.91 -61.08 32.87
CA VAL A 143 0.88 -62.01 32.37
C VAL A 143 1.59 -63.24 31.82
N ASP A 144 1.40 -64.38 32.48
CA ASP A 144 2.17 -65.61 32.26
C ASP A 144 3.69 -65.35 32.32
N ASP A 145 4.40 -65.35 31.19
CA ASP A 145 5.85 -65.11 31.10
C ASP A 145 6.22 -63.71 30.61
N VAL A 146 5.24 -62.87 30.26
CA VAL A 146 5.47 -61.53 29.70
C VAL A 146 5.25 -60.46 30.77
N LEU A 147 6.29 -59.67 31.05
CA LEU A 147 6.25 -58.54 31.96
C LEU A 147 6.20 -57.23 31.17
N LEU A 148 5.18 -56.41 31.40
CA LEU A 148 5.02 -55.11 30.77
C LEU A 148 4.61 -54.04 31.80
N PRO A 149 4.96 -52.76 31.58
CA PRO A 149 4.45 -51.67 32.40
C PRO A 149 2.96 -51.43 32.15
N ILE A 150 2.28 -50.86 33.14
CA ILE A 150 0.95 -50.26 32.95
C ILE A 150 1.11 -48.74 32.93
N ARG A 151 0.57 -48.11 31.89
CA ARG A 151 0.60 -46.66 31.66
C ARG A 151 -0.81 -46.07 31.75
N ASN A 152 -0.89 -44.77 32.03
CA ASN A 152 -2.15 -44.03 31.88
C ASN A 152 -2.44 -43.74 30.40
N GLY A 153 -3.58 -43.11 30.11
CA GLY A 153 -3.99 -42.79 28.73
C GLY A 153 -3.05 -41.84 27.97
N LEU A 154 -2.08 -41.21 28.65
CA LEU A 154 -1.07 -40.33 28.06
C LEU A 154 0.29 -41.03 27.87
N GLY A 155 0.42 -42.30 28.26
CA GLY A 155 1.68 -43.05 28.20
C GLY A 155 2.61 -42.82 29.40
N ASN A 156 2.18 -42.08 30.43
CA ASN A 156 2.97 -41.85 31.64
C ASN A 156 2.75 -42.97 32.67
N GLU A 157 3.57 -43.00 33.72
CA GLU A 157 3.35 -43.85 34.89
C GLU A 157 2.02 -43.53 35.58
N LEU A 158 1.45 -44.52 36.26
CA LEU A 158 0.22 -44.35 37.04
C LEU A 158 0.50 -43.54 38.31
N ASP A 159 -0.46 -42.70 38.68
CA ASP A 159 -0.47 -41.99 39.95
C ASP A 159 -0.92 -42.94 41.09
N PRO A 160 -0.58 -42.64 42.36
CA PRO A 160 -1.10 -43.40 43.49
C PRO A 160 -2.63 -43.53 43.44
N ASP A 161 -3.12 -44.74 43.73
CA ASP A 161 -4.55 -45.10 43.75
C ASP A 161 -5.29 -45.10 42.39
N ASP A 162 -4.58 -45.00 41.26
CA ASP A 162 -5.17 -45.23 39.93
C ASP A 162 -5.69 -46.68 39.74
N LEU A 163 -5.04 -47.64 40.38
CA LEU A 163 -5.51 -49.01 40.56
C LEU A 163 -5.88 -49.21 42.02
N GLN A 164 -7.15 -49.54 42.28
CA GLN A 164 -7.67 -49.73 43.63
C GLN A 164 -8.05 -51.18 43.90
N ALA A 165 -7.72 -51.66 45.10
CA ALA A 165 -8.05 -52.99 45.54
C ALA A 165 -9.57 -53.21 45.49
N GLY A 166 -10.01 -54.31 44.86
CA GLY A 166 -11.43 -54.69 44.79
C GLY A 166 -12.25 -53.97 43.71
N TYR A 167 -11.69 -53.00 42.97
CA TYR A 167 -12.35 -52.35 41.85
C TYR A 167 -11.87 -52.91 40.51
N PRO A 168 -12.76 -53.23 39.55
CA PRO A 168 -12.33 -53.77 38.27
C PRO A 168 -11.54 -52.74 37.47
N ALA A 169 -10.41 -53.18 36.90
CA ALA A 169 -9.56 -52.42 36.00
C ALA A 169 -9.59 -53.06 34.60
N MET A 170 -9.58 -52.21 33.57
CA MET A 170 -9.50 -52.64 32.18
C MET A 170 -8.23 -52.09 31.55
N LEU A 171 -7.48 -52.99 30.92
CA LEU A 171 -6.26 -52.73 30.20
C LEU A 171 -6.52 -52.88 28.70
N THR A 172 -5.88 -52.03 27.90
CA THR A 172 -5.85 -52.16 26.44
C THR A 172 -4.41 -52.14 25.93
N VAL A 173 -4.16 -52.81 24.82
CA VAL A 173 -2.93 -52.64 24.04
C VAL A 173 -3.15 -51.49 23.06
N ILE A 174 -2.23 -50.53 22.99
CA ILE A 174 -2.24 -49.44 22.00
C ILE A 174 -0.96 -49.53 21.20
N GLU A 175 -1.09 -49.60 19.86
CA GLU A 175 0.06 -49.65 18.96
C GLU A 175 0.96 -48.41 19.15
N GLY A 176 2.26 -48.63 19.36
CA GLY A 176 3.24 -47.56 19.56
C GLY A 176 3.40 -47.06 20.99
N GLN A 177 2.63 -47.56 21.97
CA GLN A 177 2.87 -47.32 23.39
C GLN A 177 3.57 -48.49 24.06
N ASP A 178 4.46 -48.18 25.00
CA ASP A 178 5.19 -49.17 25.79
C ASP A 178 4.29 -49.73 26.90
N GLY A 179 3.89 -50.99 26.76
CA GLY A 179 3.09 -51.74 27.75
C GLY A 179 1.58 -51.65 27.56
N TYR A 180 0.84 -51.91 28.65
CA TYR A 180 -0.62 -51.86 28.67
C TYR A 180 -1.12 -50.49 29.12
N VAL A 181 -2.26 -50.05 28.62
CA VAL A 181 -2.87 -48.77 28.98
C VAL A 181 -4.08 -49.00 29.86
N LEU A 182 -4.08 -48.36 31.04
CA LEU A 182 -5.21 -48.37 31.95
C LEU A 182 -6.34 -47.46 31.44
N LEU A 183 -7.50 -48.06 31.23
CA LEU A 183 -8.73 -47.35 30.90
C LEU A 183 -9.43 -46.93 32.21
N ASN A 184 -9.00 -45.81 32.78
CA ASN A 184 -9.58 -45.22 34.00
C ASN A 184 -10.27 -43.86 33.67
N PRO A 185 -11.52 -43.61 34.12
CA PRO A 185 -12.15 -42.29 34.01
C PRO A 185 -11.33 -41.13 34.62
N ALA A 186 -10.49 -41.38 35.62
CA ALA A 186 -9.62 -40.34 36.21
C ALA A 186 -8.67 -39.68 35.19
N ASN A 187 -8.26 -40.41 34.15
CA ASN A 187 -7.39 -39.89 33.09
C ASN A 187 -8.06 -38.76 32.29
N VAL A 188 -9.39 -38.79 32.16
CA VAL A 188 -10.15 -37.73 31.46
C VAL A 188 -10.28 -36.49 32.35
N GLU A 189 -10.48 -36.68 33.66
CA GLU A 189 -10.60 -35.58 34.61
C GLU A 189 -9.29 -34.80 34.78
N ALA A 190 -8.14 -35.49 34.81
CA ALA A 190 -6.83 -34.86 34.91
C ALA A 190 -6.54 -33.92 33.73
N VAL A 191 -6.85 -34.35 32.50
CA VAL A 191 -6.66 -33.52 31.29
C VAL A 191 -7.58 -32.29 31.31
N VAL A 192 -8.84 -32.46 31.72
CA VAL A 192 -9.79 -31.35 31.83
C VAL A 192 -9.37 -30.35 32.91
N LEU A 193 -8.83 -30.82 34.03
CA LEU A 193 -8.38 -29.95 35.12
C LEU A 193 -7.14 -29.13 34.71
N ALA A 194 -6.17 -29.76 34.04
CA ALA A 194 -4.99 -29.07 33.52
C ALA A 194 -5.37 -27.97 32.51
N ALA A 195 -6.31 -28.25 31.61
CA ALA A 195 -6.81 -27.26 30.65
C ALA A 195 -7.52 -26.08 31.33
N LYS A 196 -8.31 -26.34 32.39
CA LYS A 196 -8.96 -25.29 33.18
C LYS A 196 -7.94 -24.40 33.90
N GLN A 197 -6.91 -24.98 34.50
CA GLN A 197 -5.88 -24.20 35.19
C GLN A 197 -5.12 -23.30 34.21
N ALA A 198 -4.71 -23.83 33.05
CA ALA A 198 -4.06 -23.03 32.01
C ALA A 198 -4.92 -21.84 31.55
N ALA A 199 -6.25 -22.03 31.45
CA ALA A 199 -7.18 -20.95 31.12
C ALA A 199 -7.28 -19.88 32.22
N ILE A 200 -7.27 -20.28 33.50
CA ILE A 200 -7.25 -19.37 34.65
C ILE A 200 -5.95 -18.55 34.66
N ASP A 201 -4.80 -19.20 34.45
CA ASP A 201 -3.50 -18.55 34.44
C ASP A 201 -3.40 -17.53 33.30
N ALA A 202 -3.90 -17.88 32.10
CA ALA A 202 -3.98 -16.97 30.97
C ALA A 202 -4.88 -15.75 31.25
N SER A 203 -6.02 -15.96 31.92
CA SER A 203 -6.91 -14.87 32.34
C SER A 203 -6.22 -13.94 33.36
N GLY A 204 -5.46 -14.51 34.31
CA GLY A 204 -4.69 -13.73 35.28
C GLY A 204 -3.63 -12.85 34.61
N GLN A 205 -2.87 -13.40 33.67
CA GLN A 205 -1.88 -12.65 32.89
C GLN A 205 -2.51 -11.50 32.09
N ALA A 206 -3.68 -11.74 31.47
CA ALA A 206 -4.40 -10.71 30.74
C ALA A 206 -4.87 -9.57 31.66
N GLN A 207 -5.32 -9.87 32.88
CA GLN A 207 -5.71 -8.87 33.86
C GLN A 207 -4.50 -8.03 34.32
N SER A 208 -3.37 -8.66 34.65
CA SER A 208 -2.16 -7.93 35.04
C SER A 208 -1.65 -7.02 33.93
N ALA A 209 -1.70 -7.46 32.67
CA ALA A 209 -1.35 -6.64 31.52
C ALA A 209 -2.27 -5.42 31.36
N ARG A 210 -3.57 -5.58 31.63
CA ARG A 210 -4.55 -4.49 31.61
C ARG A 210 -4.27 -3.47 32.71
N GLU A 211 -4.03 -3.93 33.94
CA GLU A 211 -3.73 -3.04 35.08
C GLU A 211 -2.45 -2.22 34.83
N ALA A 212 -1.42 -2.85 34.26
CA ALA A 212 -0.19 -2.15 33.88
C ALA A 212 -0.44 -1.08 32.80
N ALA A 213 -1.33 -1.34 31.83
CA ALA A 213 -1.70 -0.37 30.81
C ALA A 213 -2.52 0.80 31.38
N GLU A 214 -3.46 0.53 32.29
CA GLU A 214 -4.25 1.56 32.98
C GLU A 214 -3.34 2.48 33.84
N GLN A 215 -2.35 1.91 34.53
CA GLN A 215 -1.37 2.70 35.28
C GLN A 215 -0.50 3.57 34.35
N ALA A 216 -0.06 3.02 33.21
CA ALA A 216 0.72 3.78 32.24
C ALA A 216 -0.07 4.96 31.66
N LEU A 217 -1.37 4.78 31.42
CA LEU A 217 -2.26 5.86 30.98
C LEU A 217 -2.39 6.96 32.03
N SER A 218 -2.63 6.60 33.30
CA SER A 218 -2.72 7.58 34.40
C SER A 218 -1.42 8.38 34.59
N ASN A 219 -0.26 7.72 34.45
CA ASN A 219 1.04 8.38 34.50
C ASN A 219 1.21 9.39 33.34
N LEU A 220 0.75 9.02 32.14
CA LEU A 220 0.80 9.90 30.98
C LEU A 220 -0.11 11.12 31.15
N GLU A 221 -1.35 10.92 31.64
CA GLU A 221 -2.28 12.01 31.91
C GLU A 221 -1.69 13.03 32.89
N THR A 222 -1.10 12.53 33.98
CA THR A 222 -0.42 13.38 34.98
C THR A 222 0.75 14.15 34.36
N ALA A 223 1.57 13.49 33.55
CA ALA A 223 2.71 14.13 32.90
C ALA A 223 2.27 15.21 31.88
N VAL A 224 1.20 14.95 31.13
CA VAL A 224 0.62 15.92 30.18
C VAL A 224 0.04 17.13 30.91
N GLU A 225 -0.65 16.91 32.03
CA GLU A 225 -1.18 17.99 32.87
C GLU A 225 -0.05 18.88 33.41
N GLN A 226 1.00 18.27 33.98
CA GLN A 226 2.17 18.99 34.48
C GLN A 226 2.91 19.76 33.39
N ALA A 227 3.09 19.16 32.21
CA ALA A 227 3.75 19.81 31.08
C ALA A 227 2.92 20.99 30.55
N SER A 228 1.60 20.86 30.52
CA SER A 228 0.67 21.91 30.08
C SER A 228 0.67 23.08 31.05
N GLU A 229 0.61 22.80 32.36
CA GLU A 229 0.69 23.82 33.41
C GLU A 229 2.03 24.55 33.37
N LEU A 230 3.15 23.83 33.23
CA LEU A 230 4.47 24.46 33.11
C LEU A 230 4.58 25.32 31.84
N ALA A 231 4.02 24.87 30.72
CA ALA A 231 3.98 25.65 29.48
C ALA A 231 3.16 26.94 29.67
N PHE A 232 2.01 26.84 30.33
CA PHE A 232 1.17 27.99 30.67
C PHE A 232 1.91 28.96 31.61
N GLN A 233 2.56 28.48 32.66
CA GLN A 233 3.36 29.31 33.57
C GLN A 233 4.49 30.04 32.86
N ARG A 234 5.22 29.36 31.95
CA ARG A 234 6.28 29.99 31.15
C ARG A 234 5.73 31.06 30.23
N PHE A 235 4.61 30.80 29.57
CA PHE A 235 3.95 31.78 28.73
C PHE A 235 3.49 32.98 29.56
N ASN A 236 2.82 32.74 30.68
CA ASN A 236 2.30 33.76 31.59
C ASN A 236 3.43 34.61 32.23
N LYS A 237 4.63 34.04 32.39
CA LYS A 237 5.82 34.78 32.83
C LYS A 237 6.35 35.76 31.77
N ILE A 238 6.17 35.45 30.48
CA ILE A 238 6.64 36.31 29.38
C ILE A 238 5.55 37.28 28.95
N TYR A 239 4.30 36.82 28.84
CA TYR A 239 3.17 37.63 28.38
C TYR A 239 2.19 37.86 29.51
N LEU A 240 2.16 39.11 30.01
CA LEU A 240 1.29 39.52 31.10
C LEU A 240 -0.18 39.65 30.67
N GLY A 241 -0.47 39.76 29.38
CA GLY A 241 -1.83 39.93 28.88
C GLY A 241 -2.15 41.35 28.45
N GLU A 242 -3.38 41.78 28.69
CA GLU A 242 -3.93 43.05 28.23
C GLU A 242 -4.13 44.03 29.38
N PHE A 243 -3.56 45.23 29.27
CA PHE A 243 -3.73 46.28 30.28
C PHE A 243 -4.09 47.62 29.63
N ASN A 244 -4.88 48.44 30.33
CA ASN A 244 -5.21 49.80 29.89
C ASN A 244 -4.23 50.86 30.41
N VAL A 245 -3.32 50.46 31.30
CA VAL A 245 -2.20 51.23 31.86
C VAL A 245 -0.97 50.34 31.95
N ASP A 246 0.20 50.92 32.13
CA ASP A 246 1.44 50.17 32.32
C ASP A 246 1.39 49.43 33.68
N PRO A 247 1.43 48.09 33.71
CA PRO A 247 1.39 47.34 34.96
C PRO A 247 2.67 47.57 35.78
N SER A 248 2.55 47.49 37.10
CA SER A 248 3.67 47.64 38.05
C SER A 248 4.18 46.32 38.62
N GLU A 249 3.43 45.25 38.44
CA GLU A 249 3.69 43.91 38.95
C GLU A 249 3.40 42.88 37.85
N ASP A 250 3.99 41.70 37.96
CA ASP A 250 3.69 40.57 37.08
C ASP A 250 2.36 39.88 37.45
N ASN A 251 1.97 38.86 36.68
CA ASN A 251 0.72 38.13 36.90
C ASN A 251 0.68 37.26 38.17
N GLN A 252 1.76 37.23 38.94
CA GLN A 252 1.87 36.56 40.24
C GLN A 252 2.07 37.58 41.40
N GLY A 253 1.97 38.88 41.13
CA GLY A 253 2.23 39.94 42.12
C GLY A 253 3.71 40.14 42.44
N GLY A 254 4.59 39.63 41.59
CA GLY A 254 6.04 39.77 41.69
C GLY A 254 6.58 41.00 40.93
N PRO A 255 7.88 41.30 41.08
CA PRO A 255 8.52 42.39 40.35
C PRO A 255 8.65 42.04 38.85
N LEU A 256 8.47 43.06 38.01
CA LEU A 256 8.68 42.94 36.56
C LEU A 256 10.12 42.57 36.22
N LYS A 257 10.30 41.84 35.12
CA LYS A 257 11.59 41.33 34.63
C LYS A 257 11.79 41.66 33.16
N ASP A 258 13.05 41.79 32.78
CA ASP A 258 13.46 42.02 31.40
C ASP A 258 12.77 41.08 30.42
N GLY A 259 12.25 41.64 29.33
CA GLY A 259 11.62 40.89 28.24
C GLY A 259 10.16 40.47 28.49
N MET A 260 9.56 40.83 29.63
CA MET A 260 8.10 40.70 29.81
C MET A 260 7.36 41.56 28.80
N LEU A 261 6.20 41.09 28.33
CA LEU A 261 5.40 41.67 27.28
C LEU A 261 3.97 41.89 27.76
N PHE A 262 3.33 42.97 27.34
CA PHE A 262 1.87 43.11 27.45
C PHE A 262 1.30 43.90 26.29
N PHE A 263 0.00 43.74 26.03
CA PHE A 263 -0.72 44.55 25.06
C PHE A 263 -1.43 45.73 25.75
N HIS A 264 -1.03 46.94 25.39
CA HIS A 264 -1.66 48.15 25.90
C HIS A 264 -2.94 48.44 25.11
N THR A 265 -4.10 48.28 25.73
CA THR A 265 -5.41 48.30 25.07
C THR A 265 -5.84 49.67 24.58
N VAL A 266 -5.42 50.76 25.23
CA VAL A 266 -5.65 52.14 24.77
C VAL A 266 -4.70 52.53 23.63
N ALA A 267 -3.39 52.29 23.80
CA ALA A 267 -2.38 52.63 22.80
C ALA A 267 -2.36 51.67 21.59
N LYS A 268 -3.06 50.52 21.68
CA LYS A 268 -3.12 49.45 20.68
C LYS A 268 -1.74 48.96 20.25
N LYS A 269 -0.85 48.75 21.23
CA LYS A 269 0.58 48.45 21.03
C LYS A 269 1.04 47.39 22.02
N VAL A 270 1.93 46.50 21.57
CA VAL A 270 2.67 45.60 22.46
C VAL A 270 3.85 46.36 23.06
N LYS A 271 4.01 46.28 24.37
CA LYS A 271 5.16 46.86 25.08
C LYS A 271 6.02 45.75 25.69
N VAL A 272 7.31 46.02 25.84
CA VAL A 272 8.30 45.16 26.47
C VAL A 272 8.89 45.86 27.70
N TYR A 273 9.05 45.16 28.82
CA TYR A 273 9.67 45.72 30.01
C TYR A 273 11.19 45.64 29.88
N SER A 274 11.87 46.74 30.24
CA SER A 274 13.32 46.81 30.37
C SER A 274 13.70 47.26 31.78
N GLU A 275 14.52 46.47 32.46
CA GLU A 275 15.19 46.78 33.72
C GLU A 275 16.32 47.80 33.50
N ASP A 276 16.94 47.83 32.31
CA ASP A 276 18.00 48.79 31.97
C ASP A 276 17.47 50.22 31.81
N GLU A 277 16.35 50.41 31.12
CA GLU A 277 15.68 51.71 30.98
C GLU A 277 14.62 51.96 32.07
N VAL A 278 14.46 51.00 33.01
CA VAL A 278 13.49 50.95 34.11
C VAL A 278 12.10 51.39 33.66
N GLY A 279 11.46 50.60 32.79
CA GLY A 279 10.11 50.89 32.33
C GLY A 279 9.61 50.08 31.14
N TRP A 280 8.44 50.46 30.64
CA TRP A 280 7.78 49.82 29.51
C TRP A 280 8.12 50.52 28.19
N LEU A 281 8.85 49.83 27.34
CA LEU A 281 9.25 50.25 26.01
C LEU A 281 8.29 49.73 24.96
N LEU A 282 8.20 50.40 23.81
CA LEU A 282 7.43 49.87 22.68
C LEU A 282 8.17 48.70 22.06
N ALA A 283 7.50 47.55 21.87
CA ALA A 283 8.08 46.42 21.14
C ALA A 283 8.08 46.71 19.63
N THR A 284 9.02 47.54 19.17
CA THR A 284 9.20 47.87 17.76
C THR A 284 10.31 47.03 17.13
N PRO A 285 10.27 46.81 15.80
CA PRO A 285 11.46 46.42 15.08
C PRO A 285 12.56 47.47 15.26
N ASP A 286 13.81 47.05 15.07
CA ASP A 286 14.91 48.00 14.92
C ASP A 286 14.63 48.89 13.70
N THR A 287 14.58 50.21 13.95
CA THR A 287 14.30 51.23 12.92
C THR A 287 15.53 52.07 12.59
N SER A 288 16.70 51.71 13.11
CA SER A 288 17.96 52.44 12.87
C SER A 288 18.31 52.59 11.39
N ASP A 289 17.90 51.64 10.55
CA ASP A 289 18.08 51.66 9.10
C ASP A 289 16.88 52.27 8.31
N PHE A 290 15.84 52.76 8.99
CA PHE A 290 14.68 53.34 8.32
C PHE A 290 14.95 54.78 7.89
N PHE A 291 14.38 55.17 6.74
CA PHE A 291 14.37 56.57 6.32
C PHE A 291 13.31 57.36 7.07
N HIS A 292 13.74 58.34 7.87
CA HIS A 292 12.88 59.25 8.59
C HIS A 292 12.54 60.44 7.70
N LYS A 293 11.24 60.61 7.38
CA LYS A 293 10.75 61.73 6.55
C LYS A 293 11.20 63.11 7.07
N SER A 294 11.28 63.27 8.39
CA SER A 294 11.73 64.50 9.05
C SER A 294 13.20 64.84 8.77
N ASN A 295 14.03 63.83 8.49
CA ASN A 295 15.47 64.00 8.33
C ASN A 295 15.85 64.49 6.93
N ASN A 296 14.87 64.70 6.03
CA ASN A 296 15.06 65.27 4.69
C ASN A 296 16.28 64.68 3.96
N LEU A 297 16.36 63.35 3.90
CA LEU A 297 17.41 62.58 3.22
C LEU A 297 18.81 62.70 3.84
N SER A 298 18.96 63.27 5.05
CA SER A 298 20.25 63.32 5.76
C SER A 298 20.69 61.97 6.32
N ASP A 299 19.75 61.06 6.52
CA ASP A 299 19.88 59.65 6.89
C ASP A 299 20.34 58.74 5.73
N LEU A 300 20.45 59.26 4.50
CA LEU A 300 21.07 58.51 3.40
C LEU A 300 22.54 58.25 3.71
N LEU A 301 22.91 56.98 3.91
CA LEU A 301 24.30 56.52 4.07
C LEU A 301 25.23 57.12 3.00
N SER A 302 24.77 57.21 1.76
CA SER A 302 25.46 57.94 0.70
C SER A 302 24.48 58.63 -0.25
N LYS A 303 24.37 59.95 -0.13
CA LYS A 303 23.62 60.79 -1.07
C LYS A 303 24.12 60.65 -2.52
N SER A 304 25.43 60.39 -2.70
CA SER A 304 26.04 60.20 -4.02
C SER A 304 25.60 58.90 -4.68
N ALA A 305 25.63 57.78 -3.93
CA ALA A 305 25.15 56.49 -4.40
C ALA A 305 23.64 56.54 -4.71
N ALA A 306 22.84 57.20 -3.86
CA ALA A 306 21.41 57.38 -4.10
C ALA A 306 21.12 58.13 -5.42
N ARG A 307 21.83 59.23 -5.70
CA ARG A 307 21.73 59.95 -7.00
C ARG A 307 22.13 59.08 -8.18
N SER A 308 23.15 58.23 -8.02
CA SER A 308 23.60 57.29 -9.04
C SER A 308 22.55 56.22 -9.34
N ASN A 309 21.96 55.61 -8.30
CA ASN A 309 20.92 54.58 -8.44
C ASN A 309 19.65 55.12 -9.13
N LEU A 310 19.32 56.40 -8.91
CA LEU A 310 18.23 57.07 -9.63
C LEU A 310 18.55 57.37 -11.10
N GLY A 311 19.82 57.23 -11.51
CA GLY A 311 20.30 57.56 -12.86
C GLY A 311 20.54 59.05 -13.08
N LEU A 312 20.60 59.85 -12.01
CA LEU A 312 20.74 61.31 -12.07
C LEU A 312 22.20 61.77 -11.95
N GLY A 313 23.06 60.97 -11.29
CA GLY A 313 24.49 61.22 -11.17
C GLY A 313 24.84 62.64 -10.70
N ALA A 314 25.71 63.32 -11.46
CA ALA A 314 26.16 64.69 -11.18
C ALA A 314 25.13 65.77 -11.58
N ILE A 315 24.10 65.44 -12.37
CA ILE A 315 23.07 66.40 -12.78
C ILE A 315 22.24 66.83 -11.57
N ALA A 316 22.01 65.92 -10.62
CA ALA A 316 21.22 66.19 -9.41
C ALA A 316 21.87 67.16 -8.40
N ILE A 317 23.07 67.70 -8.68
CA ILE A 317 23.70 68.74 -7.86
C ILE A 317 23.92 70.07 -8.60
N LEU A 318 23.48 70.18 -9.86
CA LEU A 318 23.60 71.42 -10.63
C LEU A 318 22.54 72.45 -10.22
N SER A 319 22.93 73.72 -10.04
CA SER A 319 21.99 74.82 -9.75
C SER A 319 21.09 75.17 -10.95
N LYS A 320 21.52 74.83 -12.17
CA LYS A 320 20.74 74.98 -13.40
C LYS A 320 21.11 73.86 -14.36
N ILE A 321 20.09 73.24 -14.95
CA ILE A 321 20.25 72.24 -16.00
C ILE A 321 20.18 72.97 -17.36
N SER A 322 21.18 72.78 -18.21
CA SER A 322 21.20 73.31 -19.59
C SER A 322 20.91 72.20 -20.60
N GLY A 323 20.59 72.57 -21.86
CA GLY A 323 20.48 71.61 -22.95
C GLY A 323 21.73 70.71 -23.06
N GLY A 324 22.92 71.28 -22.83
CA GLY A 324 24.20 70.57 -22.80
C GLY A 324 24.28 69.43 -21.77
N ASN A 325 23.58 69.55 -20.64
CA ASN A 325 23.53 68.55 -19.58
C ASN A 325 22.49 67.46 -19.83
N ILE A 326 21.49 67.75 -20.67
CA ILE A 326 20.41 66.83 -21.10
C ILE A 326 20.85 66.00 -22.32
N ASN A 327 21.99 66.34 -22.94
CA ASN A 327 22.60 65.57 -24.02
C ASN A 327 22.82 64.10 -23.60
N SER A 328 22.39 63.18 -24.46
CA SER A 328 22.27 61.70 -24.34
C SER A 328 23.44 60.90 -23.71
N ARG A 329 24.55 61.54 -23.31
CA ARG A 329 25.75 60.88 -22.76
C ARG A 329 25.86 60.92 -21.23
N THR A 330 25.01 61.67 -20.53
CA THR A 330 25.11 61.83 -19.06
C THR A 330 23.93 61.21 -18.29
N ILE A 331 22.80 60.97 -18.96
CA ILE A 331 21.64 60.24 -18.42
C ILE A 331 21.58 58.90 -19.17
N PRO A 332 21.52 57.74 -18.48
CA PRO A 332 21.38 56.44 -19.16
C PRO A 332 20.19 56.49 -20.12
N GLY A 333 20.42 56.15 -21.39
CA GLY A 333 19.45 56.32 -22.48
C GLY A 333 18.11 55.58 -22.32
N SER A 334 17.96 54.76 -21.28
CA SER A 334 16.69 54.11 -20.90
C SER A 334 15.72 55.03 -20.16
N LYS A 335 16.15 56.19 -19.63
CA LYS A 335 15.29 57.15 -18.93
C LYS A 335 14.97 58.42 -19.73
N LEU A 336 15.69 58.64 -20.82
CA LEU A 336 15.30 59.60 -21.84
C LEU A 336 14.47 58.82 -22.86
N GLN A 337 13.18 59.10 -22.96
CA GLN A 337 12.35 58.55 -24.02
C GLN A 337 12.98 59.00 -25.34
N GLN A 338 13.64 58.08 -26.04
CA GLN A 338 14.26 58.35 -27.32
C GLN A 338 13.14 58.46 -28.36
N ASP A 339 12.52 59.64 -28.43
CA ASP A 339 11.55 59.91 -29.47
C ASP A 339 12.31 59.98 -30.80
N THR A 340 12.08 58.96 -31.60
CA THR A 340 12.52 58.87 -32.98
C THR A 340 12.03 60.12 -33.73
N VAL A 341 12.96 60.78 -34.41
CA VAL A 341 12.84 62.09 -35.08
C VAL A 341 11.51 62.28 -35.83
N THR A 342 10.69 63.24 -35.39
CA THR A 342 9.45 63.70 -36.08
C THR A 342 9.41 65.23 -36.23
N ASP A 343 10.55 65.89 -36.44
CA ASP A 343 10.57 67.33 -36.71
C ASP A 343 10.12 67.66 -38.14
N ALA A 344 8.95 68.30 -38.25
CA ALA A 344 8.34 68.76 -39.51
C ALA A 344 9.18 69.80 -40.27
N GLU A 345 10.13 70.46 -39.61
CA GLU A 345 11.00 71.48 -40.22
C GLU A 345 12.12 70.88 -41.09
N ILE A 346 12.46 69.59 -40.89
CA ILE A 346 13.48 68.91 -41.71
C ILE A 346 12.90 68.46 -43.07
N ASN A 347 11.59 68.17 -43.15
CA ASN A 347 10.92 67.79 -44.40
C ASN A 347 10.68 68.97 -45.36
N SER A 348 10.57 70.20 -44.88
CA SER A 348 10.31 71.38 -45.71
C SER A 348 11.57 71.97 -46.34
N ALA A 349 12.75 71.78 -45.75
CA ALA A 349 14.02 72.30 -46.28
C ALA A 349 14.52 71.53 -47.54
N ILE A 350 14.29 70.22 -47.60
CA ILE A 350 14.68 69.39 -48.77
C ILE A 350 13.67 69.57 -49.92
N LEU A 351 12.38 69.69 -49.60
CA LEU A 351 11.30 69.88 -50.58
C LEU A 351 11.38 71.23 -51.31
N ASN A 352 11.83 72.30 -50.64
CA ASN A 352 12.01 73.61 -51.27
C ASN A 352 13.21 73.66 -52.25
N ASN A 353 14.18 72.76 -52.14
CA ASN A 353 15.28 72.65 -53.12
C ASN A 353 14.86 71.98 -54.45
N LEU A 354 13.64 71.43 -54.53
CA LEU A 354 13.08 70.85 -55.75
C LEU A 354 12.27 71.85 -56.60
N LYS A 355 12.03 73.08 -56.10
CA LYS A 355 11.25 74.13 -56.80
C LYS A 355 11.87 74.63 -58.12
N ASN A 356 13.15 74.36 -58.38
CA ASN A 356 13.87 74.88 -59.56
C ASN A 356 14.05 73.84 -60.68
N ARG A 357 13.25 72.76 -60.73
CA ARG A 357 13.20 71.81 -61.86
C ARG A 357 11.76 71.67 -62.39
N PRO A 358 11.49 71.88 -63.68
CA PRO A 358 10.15 71.70 -64.24
C PRO A 358 9.62 70.26 -64.12
N GLN A 359 8.35 70.16 -63.71
CA GLN A 359 7.56 68.96 -63.45
C GLN A 359 6.33 68.93 -64.40
N VAL A 360 6.10 67.76 -65.01
CA VAL A 360 4.84 67.15 -65.53
C VAL A 360 3.70 68.04 -66.06
N VAL A 361 3.24 67.75 -67.30
CA VAL A 361 1.92 68.14 -67.85
C VAL A 361 1.13 66.85 -68.13
N ALA A 362 0.03 66.62 -67.44
CA ALA A 362 -0.91 65.53 -67.73
C ALA A 362 -1.91 65.98 -68.80
N LEU A 363 -2.19 65.13 -69.79
CA LEU A 363 -3.19 65.40 -70.82
C LEU A 363 -4.58 64.96 -70.32
N TYR A 364 -5.51 65.90 -70.27
CA TYR A 364 -6.93 65.65 -70.09
C TYR A 364 -7.65 65.88 -71.42
N SER A 365 -8.37 64.88 -71.92
CA SER A 365 -9.49 65.11 -72.83
C SER A 365 -10.58 64.10 -72.48
N ASP A 366 -11.84 64.57 -72.40
CA ASP A 366 -13.02 63.71 -72.33
C ASP A 366 -13.12 62.96 -73.67
N ILE A 367 -12.38 61.85 -73.79
CA ILE A 367 -12.36 61.02 -75.00
C ILE A 367 -13.64 60.18 -75.00
N GLY A 368 -14.56 60.49 -75.92
CA GLY A 368 -15.72 59.65 -76.24
C GLY A 368 -15.31 58.37 -76.99
N ASP A 369 -16.08 57.30 -76.75
CA ASP A 369 -16.08 55.93 -77.30
C ASP A 369 -14.87 55.44 -78.15
N ASP A 370 -14.22 54.38 -77.65
CA ASP A 370 -13.21 53.52 -78.28
C ASP A 370 -12.20 54.21 -79.24
N ALA A 371 -11.51 55.25 -78.76
CA ALA A 371 -10.37 55.82 -79.47
C ALA A 371 -9.03 55.23 -78.97
N SER A 372 -8.17 54.82 -79.92
CA SER A 372 -6.77 54.46 -79.64
C SER A 372 -5.86 55.54 -80.21
N PHE A 373 -5.08 56.18 -79.34
CA PHE A 373 -4.12 57.21 -79.74
C PHE A 373 -2.70 56.65 -79.61
N ASN A 374 -1.93 56.77 -80.68
CA ASN A 374 -0.51 56.45 -80.68
C ASN A 374 0.28 57.75 -80.68
N LEU A 375 1.20 57.88 -79.74
CA LEU A 375 2.22 58.92 -79.78
C LEU A 375 3.53 58.24 -80.21
N THR A 376 3.99 58.53 -81.43
CA THR A 376 5.28 58.05 -81.90
C THR A 376 6.37 59.10 -81.68
N ARG A 377 7.56 58.60 -81.35
CA ARG A 377 8.77 59.42 -81.22
C ARG A 377 9.64 59.16 -82.45
N SER A 378 9.93 60.20 -83.21
CA SER A 378 10.96 60.16 -84.25
C SER A 378 12.02 61.19 -83.89
N GLY A 379 13.22 60.73 -83.54
CA GLY A 379 14.26 61.58 -82.97
C GLY A 379 13.89 62.17 -81.61
N GLY A 380 13.95 63.50 -81.47
CA GLY A 380 13.61 64.24 -80.24
C GLY A 380 12.16 64.73 -80.17
N THR A 381 11.35 64.48 -81.20
CA THR A 381 9.99 64.99 -81.31
C THR A 381 8.98 63.88 -81.10
N TYR A 382 7.94 64.17 -80.33
CA TYR A 382 6.78 63.30 -80.18
C TYR A 382 5.63 63.85 -81.03
N THR A 383 4.99 62.98 -81.80
CA THR A 383 3.88 63.34 -82.69
C THR A 383 2.77 62.31 -82.55
N PHE A 384 1.52 62.77 -82.47
CA PHE A 384 0.39 61.84 -82.48
C PHE A 384 0.23 61.26 -83.88
N GLU A 385 -0.20 60.01 -83.99
CA GLU A 385 -0.65 59.41 -85.26
C GLU A 385 -2.15 59.63 -85.46
N THR A 386 -2.65 59.44 -86.68
CA THR A 386 -4.08 59.57 -87.00
C THR A 386 -4.87 58.36 -86.44
N PRO A 387 -6.05 58.55 -85.82
CA PRO A 387 -6.77 59.80 -85.63
C PRO A 387 -6.10 60.73 -84.60
N GLN A 388 -5.93 62.00 -84.97
CA GLN A 388 -5.50 63.03 -84.03
C GLN A 388 -6.67 63.32 -83.07
N PRO A 389 -6.43 63.59 -81.77
CA PRO A 389 -7.49 64.00 -80.87
C PRO A 389 -8.12 65.31 -81.35
N ASP A 390 -9.46 65.32 -81.48
CA ASP A 390 -10.21 66.32 -82.25
C ASP A 390 -10.46 67.65 -81.51
N THR A 391 -9.79 67.90 -80.38
CA THR A 391 -9.92 69.17 -79.65
C THR A 391 -8.61 69.59 -79.00
N SER A 392 -8.36 70.90 -79.05
CA SER A 392 -7.20 71.62 -78.53
C SER A 392 -6.81 71.19 -77.11
N TYR A 393 -5.66 70.53 -76.94
CA TYR A 393 -5.11 70.30 -75.60
C TYR A 393 -4.56 71.61 -75.03
N VAL A 394 -5.00 71.95 -73.81
CA VAL A 394 -4.44 73.05 -73.04
C VAL A 394 -3.18 72.54 -72.35
N VAL A 395 -2.00 72.97 -72.80
CA VAL A 395 -0.80 72.94 -71.95
C VAL A 395 -0.93 74.14 -71.03
N ASP A 396 -1.52 73.94 -69.85
CA ASP A 396 -1.63 75.00 -68.85
C ASP A 396 -0.28 75.11 -68.12
N ALA A 397 0.65 75.83 -68.73
CA ALA A 397 1.77 76.38 -67.99
C ALA A 397 1.20 77.52 -67.14
N ILE A 398 1.19 77.35 -65.81
CA ILE A 398 0.65 78.30 -64.83
C ILE A 398 0.91 79.75 -65.29
N GLY A 399 -0.12 80.41 -65.83
CA GLY A 399 -0.14 81.85 -66.10
C GLY A 399 0.10 82.37 -67.53
N GLN A 400 0.34 81.55 -68.58
CA GLN A 400 0.40 82.04 -69.98
C GLN A 400 -0.08 80.98 -71.00
N ARG A 401 -1.05 81.36 -71.85
CA ARG A 401 -1.69 80.54 -72.90
C ARG A 401 -0.87 80.60 -74.20
N THR A 402 -0.21 79.53 -74.64
CA THR A 402 0.30 79.41 -76.02
C THR A 402 0.29 77.96 -76.50
N VAL A 403 -0.20 77.79 -77.74
CA VAL A 403 -0.51 76.53 -78.43
C VAL A 403 0.75 75.94 -79.11
N GLN A 404 0.84 74.60 -79.17
CA GLN A 404 1.82 73.78 -79.90
C GLN A 404 3.31 74.04 -79.58
N GLY A 405 3.90 73.17 -78.76
CA GLY A 405 5.34 73.18 -78.49
C GLY A 405 5.91 71.77 -78.28
N ASN A 406 7.15 71.58 -78.75
CA ASN A 406 7.89 70.32 -78.70
C ASN A 406 8.08 69.82 -77.26
N LEU A 407 7.66 68.58 -76.97
CA LEU A 407 7.99 67.90 -75.71
C LEU A 407 9.29 67.10 -75.90
N SER A 408 10.29 67.34 -75.05
CA SER A 408 11.60 66.66 -75.16
C SER A 408 11.74 65.43 -74.25
N TYR A 409 10.85 65.23 -73.26
CA TYR A 409 10.80 64.03 -72.41
C TYR A 409 9.45 63.89 -71.70
N VAL A 410 8.99 62.67 -71.44
CA VAL A 410 7.76 62.36 -70.68
C VAL A 410 8.12 61.43 -69.53
N ASN A 411 7.79 61.82 -68.30
CA ASN A 411 8.19 61.06 -67.10
C ASN A 411 7.02 60.34 -66.40
N ILE A 412 5.77 60.77 -66.61
CA ILE A 412 4.59 60.13 -66.03
C ILE A 412 3.50 60.11 -67.09
N ILE A 413 2.95 58.93 -67.33
CA ILE A 413 1.81 58.72 -68.23
C ILE A 413 0.64 58.32 -67.33
N GLY A 414 -0.38 59.17 -67.27
CA GLY A 414 -1.64 58.88 -66.59
C GLY A 414 -2.76 58.82 -67.61
N LEU A 415 -3.60 57.78 -67.54
CA LEU A 415 -4.80 57.65 -68.36
C LEU A 415 -6.01 57.66 -67.43
N SER A 416 -6.92 58.61 -67.62
CA SER A 416 -8.22 58.65 -66.93
C SER A 416 -9.29 58.71 -68.00
N THR A 417 -10.06 57.64 -68.16
CA THR A 417 -11.15 57.59 -69.15
C THR A 417 -12.40 56.97 -68.55
N LYS A 418 -13.56 57.31 -69.12
CA LYS A 418 -14.87 56.75 -68.73
C LYS A 418 -15.17 55.39 -69.40
N SER A 419 -14.46 55.05 -70.48
CA SER A 419 -14.65 53.84 -71.31
C SER A 419 -13.31 53.15 -71.67
N LYS A 420 -13.33 52.08 -72.49
CA LYS A 420 -12.14 51.30 -72.91
C LYS A 420 -11.25 52.14 -73.83
N ALA A 421 -10.26 52.81 -73.28
CA ALA A 421 -9.25 53.52 -74.05
C ALA A 421 -7.89 52.83 -73.91
N SER A 422 -7.05 52.97 -74.94
CA SER A 422 -5.65 52.58 -74.82
C SER A 422 -4.74 53.69 -75.34
N PHE A 423 -3.68 53.94 -74.59
CA PHE A 423 -2.60 54.84 -74.99
C PHE A 423 -1.35 54.02 -75.20
N SER A 424 -0.66 54.26 -76.31
CA SER A 424 0.62 53.65 -76.57
C SER A 424 1.73 54.67 -76.77
N LEU A 425 2.87 54.41 -76.15
CA LEU A 425 4.10 55.18 -76.32
C LEU A 425 5.24 54.23 -76.64
N SER A 426 5.69 54.24 -77.90
CA SER A 426 6.88 53.48 -78.34
C SER A 426 6.91 52.01 -77.87
N GLY A 427 5.77 51.32 -77.95
CA GLY A 427 5.62 49.91 -77.57
C GLY A 427 5.11 49.67 -76.14
N LEU A 428 5.16 50.68 -75.26
CA LEU A 428 4.45 50.64 -73.98
C LEU A 428 2.95 50.86 -74.22
N ARG A 429 2.10 49.96 -73.74
CA ARG A 429 0.65 50.12 -73.82
C ARG A 429 0.04 50.22 -72.43
N MET A 430 -0.73 51.28 -72.19
CA MET A 430 -1.59 51.45 -71.02
C MET A 430 -3.04 51.45 -71.49
N ASN A 431 -3.86 50.59 -70.90
CA ASN A 431 -5.30 50.63 -71.14
C ASN A 431 -6.03 51.30 -69.97
N SER A 432 -7.29 51.66 -70.19
CA SER A 432 -8.14 52.28 -69.17
C SER A 432 -8.52 51.35 -68.02
N SER A 433 -8.20 50.06 -68.12
CA SER A 433 -8.28 49.11 -67.00
C SER A 433 -7.04 49.17 -66.09
N GLY A 434 -6.10 50.10 -66.35
CA GLY A 434 -4.88 50.27 -65.57
C GLY A 434 -3.80 49.22 -65.85
N VAL A 435 -4.01 48.35 -66.84
CA VAL A 435 -3.04 47.33 -67.21
C VAL A 435 -1.97 47.94 -68.11
N ILE A 436 -0.71 47.75 -67.70
CA ILE A 436 0.47 48.12 -68.46
C ILE A 436 1.03 46.85 -69.11
N SER A 437 1.25 46.87 -70.42
CA SER A 437 1.82 45.74 -71.17
C SER A 437 2.95 46.20 -72.09
N GLY A 438 3.90 45.31 -72.38
CA GLY A 438 5.04 45.58 -73.27
C GLY A 438 6.34 46.05 -72.60
N LEU A 439 6.49 45.90 -71.27
CA LEU A 439 7.72 46.31 -70.56
C LEU A 439 8.66 45.13 -70.25
N SER A 440 9.96 45.31 -70.54
CA SER A 440 11.06 44.56 -69.92
C SER A 440 11.92 45.52 -69.08
N GLY A 441 11.68 45.62 -67.76
CA GLY A 441 12.48 46.47 -66.87
C GLY A 441 11.80 46.81 -65.53
N LYS A 442 12.59 47.22 -64.53
CA LYS A 442 12.11 47.63 -63.19
C LYS A 442 11.30 48.94 -63.28
N ILE A 443 10.14 48.97 -62.62
CA ILE A 443 9.31 50.16 -62.45
C ILE A 443 9.63 50.76 -61.08
N ASP A 444 10.24 51.95 -61.07
CA ASP A 444 10.37 52.76 -59.87
C ASP A 444 9.16 53.70 -59.77
N VAL A 445 8.22 53.28 -58.92
CA VAL A 445 7.09 54.04 -58.35
C VAL A 445 5.90 54.30 -59.28
N ILE A 446 4.77 53.67 -58.92
CA ILE A 446 3.42 54.06 -59.33
C ILE A 446 2.78 54.75 -58.12
N VAL A 447 2.51 56.06 -58.22
CA VAL A 447 1.71 56.79 -57.22
C VAL A 447 0.29 56.91 -57.76
N TYR A 448 -0.66 56.25 -57.10
CA TYR A 448 -2.09 56.42 -57.36
C TYR A 448 -2.63 57.62 -56.58
N ARG A 449 -3.54 58.38 -57.20
CA ARG A 449 -4.30 59.44 -56.54
C ARG A 449 -5.53 58.84 -55.85
N VAL A 450 -5.63 59.03 -54.54
CA VAL A 450 -6.87 58.80 -53.78
C VAL A 450 -7.84 59.93 -54.15
N ALA A 451 -9.00 59.59 -54.72
CA ALA A 451 -10.12 60.53 -54.79
C ALA A 451 -10.80 60.58 -53.42
N ASN A 452 -11.23 61.78 -52.99
CA ASN A 452 -11.95 61.99 -51.73
C ASN A 452 -13.20 61.13 -51.61
#